data_AF-A0A2S4MQ76-F1
#
_entry.id   AF-A0A2S4MQ76-F1
#
_cell.length_a   1.000
_cell.length_b   1.000
_cell.length_c   1.000
_cell.angle_alpha   90.00
_cell.angle_beta   90.00
_cell.angle_gamma   90.00
#
_symmetry.space_group_name_H-M   'P 1'
#
loop_
_entity.id
_entity.type
_entity.pdbx_description
1 polymer ?
#
loop_
_entity_poly.entity_id
_entity_poly.type
_entity_poly.pdbx_seq_one_letter_code
_entity_poly.pdbx_strand_id
1 'polypeptide(L)'
;MAEPQKLWFWRRSFAVAIDFVAASLIFVLAFTLVTSGTSDTLRLSGFGIVTRSCGPAKVSPAVLAAGNEAMPGVDWTTAAQCNISSFGITQNHIIVLARSEKQKNSVVITHSVSVPVDTAGNPASPFYLDSLGLLLFLVAGLIFLASRLRATPGMKLMGLQLVTADGERAGLKAVFLRLVYAYIPVVLVIALGIGTFLLVGAYNLSAWLLAPAFFAAVIVALSWWRPFELRRSLPRAPLHDIWASTRIVRAAPQPAVDLTTDTAR
;
A
#
# COMPACT_ATOMS: atom_id res chain seq x y z
N MET A 1 15.50 -30.02 17.28
CA MET A 1 14.09 -30.37 16.97
C MET A 1 13.56 -29.40 15.95
N ALA A 2 13.06 -29.89 14.79
CA ALA A 2 12.49 -29.03 13.76
C ALA A 2 11.17 -28.40 14.29
N GLU A 3 11.07 -27.07 14.24
CA GLU A 3 9.86 -26.35 14.66
C GLU A 3 8.66 -26.75 13.76
N PRO A 4 7.43 -26.90 14.30
CA PRO A 4 6.26 -27.23 13.49
C PRO A 4 6.05 -26.20 12.38
N GLN A 5 5.94 -26.66 11.13
CA GLN A 5 5.90 -25.85 9.91
C GLN A 5 4.87 -24.70 9.95
N LYS A 6 3.72 -24.94 10.58
CA LYS A 6 2.64 -23.95 10.70
C LYS A 6 3.09 -22.73 11.51
N LEU A 7 3.78 -22.93 12.63
CA LEU A 7 4.20 -21.83 13.51
C LEU A 7 5.22 -20.92 12.84
N TRP A 8 6.13 -21.49 12.06
CA TRP A 8 7.18 -20.73 11.38
C TRP A 8 6.65 -19.81 10.28
N PHE A 9 5.71 -20.29 9.46
CA PHE A 9 5.05 -19.46 8.44
C PHE A 9 4.33 -18.27 9.09
N TRP A 10 3.49 -18.54 10.09
CA TRP A 10 2.74 -17.49 10.77
C TRP A 10 3.64 -16.47 11.44
N ARG A 11 4.75 -16.88 12.07
CA ARG A 11 5.71 -15.94 12.66
C ARG A 11 6.33 -14.99 11.64
N ARG A 12 6.70 -15.49 10.47
CA ARG A 12 7.21 -14.65 9.38
C ARG A 12 6.14 -13.70 8.86
N SER A 13 4.92 -14.19 8.66
CA SER A 13 3.79 -13.36 8.24
C SER A 13 3.50 -12.25 9.25
N PHE A 14 3.50 -12.56 10.55
CA PHE A 14 3.33 -11.57 11.62
C PHE A 14 4.48 -10.55 11.67
N ALA A 15 5.74 -11.00 11.53
CA ALA A 15 6.87 -10.08 11.45
C ALA A 15 6.72 -9.08 10.30
N VAL A 16 6.38 -9.56 9.10
CA VAL A 16 6.12 -8.72 7.92
C VAL A 16 4.94 -7.78 8.16
N ALA A 17 3.85 -8.26 8.78
CA ALA A 17 2.70 -7.42 9.11
C ALA A 17 3.06 -6.29 10.08
N ILE A 18 3.86 -6.58 11.12
CA ILE A 18 4.34 -5.57 12.08
C ILE A 18 5.20 -4.53 11.36
N ASP A 19 6.13 -4.98 10.52
CA ASP A 19 7.00 -4.07 9.76
C ASP A 19 6.20 -3.19 8.80
N PHE A 20 5.21 -3.77 8.12
CA PHE A 20 4.31 -3.03 7.24
C PHE A 20 3.50 -1.99 8.00
N VAL A 21 2.92 -2.33 9.15
CA VAL A 21 2.18 -1.40 10.01
C VAL A 21 3.10 -0.28 10.49
N ALA A 22 4.30 -0.61 10.98
CA ALA A 22 5.27 0.39 11.46
C ALA A 22 5.69 1.36 10.33
N ALA A 23 6.04 0.84 9.16
CA ALA A 23 6.40 1.66 8.00
C ALA A 23 5.22 2.52 7.52
N SER A 24 4.01 1.96 7.51
CA SER A 24 2.78 2.69 7.15
C SER A 24 2.49 3.82 8.13
N LEU A 25 2.63 3.60 9.43
CA LEU A 25 2.42 4.65 10.45
C LEU A 25 3.46 5.76 10.32
N ILE A 26 4.73 5.43 10.13
CA ILE A 26 5.80 6.42 9.91
C ILE A 26 5.51 7.25 8.65
N PHE A 27 5.12 6.58 7.56
CA PHE A 27 4.79 7.26 6.32
C PHE A 27 3.57 8.18 6.47
N VAL A 28 2.48 7.70 7.06
CA VAL A 28 1.27 8.49 7.32
C VAL A 28 1.60 9.70 8.19
N LEU A 29 2.40 9.53 9.24
CA LEU A 29 2.81 10.63 10.11
C LEU A 29 3.66 11.66 9.36
N ALA A 30 4.72 11.23 8.68
CA ALA A 30 5.61 12.10 7.91
C ALA A 30 4.82 12.87 6.85
N PHE A 31 3.93 12.17 6.15
CA PHE A 31 3.11 12.79 5.11
C PHE A 31 2.12 13.80 5.70
N THR A 32 1.43 13.44 6.78
CA THR A 32 0.50 14.34 7.47
C THR A 32 1.21 15.62 7.91
N LEU A 33 2.46 15.53 8.37
CA LEU A 33 3.26 16.71 8.73
C LEU A 33 3.62 17.58 7.52
N VAL A 34 3.85 16.97 6.35
CA VAL A 34 4.15 17.71 5.11
C VAL A 34 2.91 18.41 4.55
N THR A 35 1.74 17.76 4.65
CA THR A 35 0.48 18.31 4.12
C THR A 35 -0.34 19.10 5.11
N SER A 36 -0.01 19.05 6.41
CA SER A 36 -0.62 19.93 7.41
C SER A 36 -0.33 21.38 7.06
N GLY A 37 -1.36 22.13 6.68
CA GLY A 37 -1.27 23.54 6.29
C GLY A 37 -1.12 23.79 4.78
N THR A 38 -1.03 22.76 3.94
CA THR A 38 -0.98 22.90 2.46
C THR A 38 -2.11 22.16 1.74
N SER A 39 -3.22 21.88 2.44
CA SER A 39 -4.35 21.09 1.93
C SER A 39 -4.98 21.61 0.63
N ASP A 40 -4.78 22.90 0.30
CA ASP A 40 -5.31 23.50 -0.92
C ASP A 40 -4.41 23.25 -2.15
N THR A 41 -3.10 23.03 -1.96
CA THR A 41 -2.14 22.82 -3.06
C THR A 41 -1.61 21.39 -3.14
N LEU A 42 -1.44 20.70 -2.01
CA LEU A 42 -0.95 19.33 -1.93
C LEU A 42 -2.04 18.45 -1.32
N ARG A 43 -2.45 17.40 -2.05
CA ARG A 43 -3.51 16.49 -1.60
C ARG A 43 -3.13 15.03 -1.73
N LEU A 44 -3.72 14.22 -0.85
CA LEU A 44 -3.82 12.78 -1.02
C LEU A 44 -5.26 12.42 -1.36
N SER A 45 -5.39 11.55 -2.35
CA SER A 45 -6.62 10.88 -2.72
C SER A 45 -6.39 9.37 -2.71
N GLY A 46 -6.78 8.71 -1.63
CA GLY A 46 -6.87 7.24 -1.61
C GLY A 46 -5.81 6.51 -0.77
N PHE A 47 -5.06 7.22 0.08
CA PHE A 47 -4.19 6.57 1.06
C PHE A 47 -4.92 6.31 2.38
N GLY A 48 -4.89 5.05 2.83
CA GLY A 48 -5.37 4.63 4.15
C GLY A 48 -6.89 4.44 4.24
N ILE A 49 -7.42 4.63 5.45
CA ILE A 49 -8.87 4.58 5.70
C ILE A 49 -9.44 5.94 5.34
N VAL A 50 -10.15 5.97 4.21
CA VAL A 50 -10.78 7.17 3.69
C VAL A 50 -12.26 7.17 4.09
N THR A 51 -12.70 8.27 4.68
CA THR A 51 -14.13 8.54 4.87
C THR A 51 -14.55 9.71 3.98
N ARG A 52 -15.74 9.58 3.39
CA ARG A 52 -16.31 10.59 2.52
C ARG A 52 -17.66 11.01 3.09
N SER A 53 -17.79 12.30 3.36
CA SER A 53 -19.05 12.92 3.76
C SER A 53 -19.44 13.93 2.71
N CYS A 54 -20.65 13.80 2.14
CA CYS A 54 -21.15 14.68 1.10
C CYS A 54 -22.44 15.35 1.55
N GLY A 55 -22.56 16.64 1.27
CA GLY A 55 -23.79 17.42 1.49
C GLY A 55 -24.14 18.27 0.27
N PRO A 56 -25.38 18.75 0.16
CA PRO A 56 -25.77 19.67 -0.90
C PRO A 56 -24.91 20.93 -0.87
N ALA A 57 -24.49 21.42 -2.03
CA ALA A 57 -23.61 22.58 -2.13
C ALA A 57 -24.15 23.63 -3.10
N LYS A 58 -23.90 24.90 -2.78
CA LYS A 58 -24.09 26.00 -3.73
C LYS A 58 -22.91 26.00 -4.69
N VAL A 59 -23.18 26.03 -5.99
CA VAL A 59 -22.13 26.02 -7.00
C VAL A 59 -21.83 27.45 -7.42
N SER A 60 -20.56 27.85 -7.37
CA SER A 60 -20.12 29.12 -7.93
C SER A 60 -20.00 29.03 -9.46
N PRO A 61 -20.12 30.15 -10.20
CA PRO A 61 -19.91 30.15 -11.65
C PRO A 61 -18.54 29.59 -12.07
N ALA A 62 -17.51 29.79 -11.23
CA ALA A 62 -16.17 29.27 -11.48
C ALA A 62 -16.12 27.72 -11.40
N VAL A 63 -16.83 27.11 -10.46
CA VAL A 63 -16.92 25.64 -10.34
C VAL A 63 -17.71 25.04 -11.49
N LEU A 64 -18.79 25.69 -11.93
CA LEU A 64 -19.52 25.28 -13.14
C LEU A 64 -18.64 25.38 -14.39
N ALA A 65 -17.87 26.46 -14.54
CA ALA A 65 -16.94 26.63 -15.65
C ALA A 65 -15.88 25.51 -15.69
N ALA A 66 -15.26 25.19 -14.55
CA ALA A 66 -14.30 24.09 -14.44
C ALA A 66 -14.94 22.72 -14.75
N GLY A 67 -16.18 22.49 -14.30
CA GLY A 67 -16.94 21.28 -14.64
C GLY A 67 -17.22 21.15 -16.14
N ASN A 68 -17.61 22.26 -16.78
CA ASN A 68 -17.88 22.32 -18.21
C ASN A 68 -16.61 22.17 -19.06
N GLU A 69 -15.46 22.64 -18.57
CA GLU A 69 -14.16 22.40 -19.22
C GLU A 69 -13.80 20.91 -19.20
N ALA A 70 -13.99 20.25 -18.06
CA ALA A 70 -13.68 18.82 -17.91
C ALA A 70 -14.65 17.91 -18.66
N MET A 71 -15.94 18.29 -18.78
CA MET A 71 -16.94 17.55 -19.53
C MET A 71 -17.89 18.51 -20.27
N PRO A 72 -17.53 18.92 -21.50
CA PRO A 72 -18.32 19.90 -22.25
C PRO A 72 -19.69 19.35 -22.67
N GLY A 73 -20.70 20.22 -22.70
CA GLY A 73 -22.04 19.90 -23.20
C GLY A 73 -22.98 19.23 -22.18
N VAL A 74 -22.63 19.23 -20.89
CA VAL A 74 -23.48 18.66 -19.82
C VAL A 74 -24.07 19.77 -18.96
N ASP A 75 -25.40 19.85 -18.91
CA ASP A 75 -26.08 20.75 -17.95
C ASP A 75 -26.19 20.06 -16.58
N TRP A 76 -25.39 20.51 -15.62
CA TRP A 76 -25.34 19.96 -14.27
C TRP A 76 -26.62 20.30 -13.49
N THR A 77 -27.30 19.27 -12.98
CA THR A 77 -28.57 19.44 -12.24
C THR A 77 -28.40 19.28 -10.72
N THR A 78 -27.32 18.63 -10.29
CA THR A 78 -27.04 18.38 -8.89
C THR A 78 -25.60 18.71 -8.55
N ALA A 79 -25.40 19.21 -7.33
CA ALA A 79 -24.09 19.49 -6.80
C ALA A 79 -23.99 19.09 -5.33
N ALA A 80 -22.93 18.38 -5.00
CA ALA A 80 -22.63 17.98 -3.64
C ALA A 80 -21.18 18.31 -3.30
N GLN A 81 -20.97 19.01 -2.19
CA GLN A 81 -19.64 19.20 -1.64
C GLN A 81 -19.31 17.98 -0.79
N CYS A 82 -18.22 17.31 -1.15
CA CYS A 82 -17.71 16.16 -0.45
C CYS A 82 -16.40 16.52 0.25
N ASN A 83 -16.37 16.28 1.56
CA ASN A 83 -15.17 16.32 2.37
C ASN A 83 -14.64 14.90 2.49
N ILE A 84 -13.42 14.71 2.02
CA ILE A 84 -12.71 13.44 2.07
C ILE A 84 -11.65 13.58 3.17
N SER A 85 -11.75 12.72 4.17
CA SER A 85 -10.77 12.67 5.26
C SER A 85 -10.06 11.32 5.27
N SER A 86 -8.77 11.35 5.62
CA SER A 86 -7.96 10.17 5.87
C SER A 86 -7.44 10.22 7.30
N PHE A 87 -7.60 9.13 8.04
CA PHE A 87 -7.23 9.05 9.46
C PHE A 87 -7.78 10.21 10.33
N GLY A 88 -8.98 10.70 10.02
CA GLY A 88 -9.64 11.79 10.74
C GLY A 88 -9.16 13.20 10.38
N ILE A 89 -8.25 13.34 9.41
CA ILE A 89 -7.76 14.63 8.91
C ILE A 89 -8.39 14.89 7.55
N THR A 90 -9.10 16.01 7.41
CA THR A 90 -9.68 16.42 6.11
C THR A 90 -8.54 16.83 5.18
N GLN A 91 -8.41 16.12 4.06
CA GLN A 91 -7.26 16.26 3.15
C GLN A 91 -7.69 16.61 1.72
N ASN A 92 -8.99 16.51 1.41
CA ASN A 92 -9.48 16.84 0.09
C ASN A 92 -10.93 17.34 0.12
N HIS A 93 -11.16 18.48 -0.51
CA HIS A 93 -12.48 19.08 -0.72
C HIS A 93 -12.78 19.04 -2.21
N ILE A 94 -13.90 18.41 -2.57
CA ILE A 94 -14.36 18.33 -3.95
C ILE A 94 -15.82 18.73 -4.03
N ILE A 95 -16.21 19.39 -5.11
CA ILE A 95 -17.61 19.52 -5.50
C ILE A 95 -17.86 18.53 -6.62
N VAL A 96 -18.78 17.61 -6.37
CA VAL A 96 -19.27 16.67 -7.37
C VAL A 96 -20.44 17.33 -8.09
N LEU A 97 -20.27 17.61 -9.37
CA LEU A 97 -21.36 17.99 -10.25
C LEU A 97 -21.89 16.72 -10.89
N ALA A 98 -23.20 16.53 -10.89
CA ALA A 98 -23.81 15.37 -11.52
C ALA A 98 -25.10 15.72 -12.26
N ARG A 99 -25.34 14.96 -13.33
CA ARG A 99 -26.57 14.96 -14.12
C ARG A 99 -27.02 13.52 -14.29
N SER A 100 -28.22 13.21 -13.81
CA SER A 100 -28.85 11.92 -14.04
C SER A 100 -29.94 12.05 -15.09
N GLU A 101 -29.85 11.24 -16.15
CA GLU A 101 -30.85 11.17 -17.21
C GLU A 101 -31.50 9.80 -17.24
N LYS A 102 -32.83 9.77 -17.29
CA LYS A 102 -33.57 8.52 -17.49
C LYS A 102 -33.75 8.28 -18.98
N GLN A 103 -33.14 7.23 -19.50
CA GLN A 103 -33.34 6.81 -20.88
C GLN A 103 -34.67 6.09 -21.08
N LYS A 104 -35.12 6.00 -22.33
CA LYS A 104 -36.39 5.35 -22.74
C LYS A 104 -36.49 3.90 -22.26
N ASN A 105 -35.37 3.22 -22.04
CA ASN A 105 -35.33 1.82 -21.59
C ASN A 105 -35.30 1.66 -20.06
N SER A 106 -35.68 2.70 -19.29
CA SER A 106 -35.56 2.75 -17.83
C SER A 106 -34.13 2.66 -17.28
N VAL A 107 -33.12 2.75 -18.14
CA VAL A 107 -31.71 2.89 -17.74
C VAL A 107 -31.49 4.33 -17.27
N VAL A 108 -30.91 4.49 -16.08
CA VAL A 108 -30.50 5.81 -15.57
C VAL A 108 -29.01 5.96 -15.85
N ILE A 109 -28.65 6.92 -16.69
CA ILE A 109 -27.25 7.30 -16.91
C ILE A 109 -26.95 8.48 -16.01
N THR A 110 -25.87 8.39 -15.24
CA THR A 110 -25.39 9.49 -14.41
C THR A 110 -24.03 9.94 -14.92
N HIS A 111 -23.97 11.16 -15.41
CA HIS A 111 -22.73 11.87 -15.70
C HIS A 111 -22.30 12.56 -14.42
N SER A 112 -21.02 12.45 -14.05
CA SER A 112 -20.49 13.15 -12.89
C SER A 112 -19.07 13.59 -13.12
N VAL A 113 -18.74 14.77 -12.63
CA VAL A 113 -17.39 15.31 -12.59
C VAL A 113 -17.08 15.78 -11.17
N SER A 114 -15.85 15.52 -10.71
CA SER A 114 -15.38 15.98 -9.41
C SER A 114 -14.44 17.15 -9.62
N VAL A 115 -14.86 18.34 -9.19
CA VAL A 115 -14.06 19.56 -9.26
C VAL A 115 -13.37 19.75 -7.91
N PRO A 116 -12.03 19.76 -7.83
CA PRO A 116 -11.34 20.08 -6.59
C PRO A 116 -11.60 21.54 -6.23
N VAL A 117 -11.91 21.80 -4.96
CA VAL A 117 -12.14 23.17 -4.45
C VAL A 117 -11.29 23.45 -3.23
N ASP A 118 -10.91 24.71 -3.01
CA ASP A 118 -10.26 25.16 -1.79
C ASP A 118 -11.25 25.20 -0.60
N THR A 119 -10.74 25.58 0.58
CA THR A 119 -11.56 25.76 1.78
C THR A 119 -12.65 26.84 1.65
N ALA A 120 -12.51 27.78 0.70
CA ALA A 120 -13.49 28.82 0.39
C ALA A 120 -14.53 28.39 -0.66
N GLY A 121 -14.39 27.21 -1.27
CA GLY A 121 -15.28 26.69 -2.31
C GLY A 121 -14.95 27.17 -3.72
N ASN A 122 -13.78 27.77 -3.94
CA ASN A 122 -13.30 28.13 -5.28
C ASN A 122 -12.58 26.94 -5.93
N PRO A 123 -12.59 26.82 -7.27
CA PRO A 123 -11.83 25.79 -7.95
C PRO A 123 -10.34 25.85 -7.60
N ALA A 124 -9.76 24.69 -7.32
CA ALA A 124 -8.35 24.52 -7.04
C ALA A 124 -7.74 23.50 -8.01
N SER A 125 -6.44 23.62 -8.26
CA SER A 125 -5.67 22.62 -9.02
C SER A 125 -4.61 21.99 -8.11
N PRO A 126 -5.02 21.11 -7.18
CA PRO A 126 -4.09 20.49 -6.25
C PRO A 126 -3.19 19.50 -6.97
N PHE A 127 -1.92 19.48 -6.56
CA PHE A 127 -0.99 18.42 -6.93
C PHE A 127 -1.27 17.19 -6.07
N TYR A 128 -1.82 16.15 -6.70
CA TYR A 128 -2.08 14.88 -6.05
C TYR A 128 -0.79 14.10 -5.88
N LEU A 129 -0.42 13.87 -4.62
CA LEU A 129 0.78 13.14 -4.25
C LEU A 129 0.54 11.63 -4.24
N ASP A 130 -0.49 11.11 -4.89
CA ASP A 130 -0.84 9.69 -4.74
C ASP A 130 0.20 8.76 -5.38
N SER A 131 0.57 9.03 -6.63
CA SER A 131 1.59 8.23 -7.33
C SER A 131 2.99 8.45 -6.74
N LEU A 132 3.33 9.71 -6.42
CA LEU A 132 4.62 10.03 -5.80
C LEU A 132 4.70 9.48 -4.38
N GLY A 133 3.61 9.57 -3.61
CA GLY A 133 3.47 9.04 -2.27
C GLY A 133 3.57 7.52 -2.26
N LEU A 134 2.98 6.82 -3.23
CA LEU A 134 3.17 5.37 -3.38
C LEU A 134 4.63 5.03 -3.64
N LEU A 135 5.27 5.74 -4.55
CA LEU A 135 6.69 5.54 -4.86
C LEU A 135 7.56 5.80 -3.63
N LEU A 136 7.33 6.92 -2.92
CA LEU A 136 8.05 7.27 -1.70
C LEU A 136 7.79 6.26 -0.58
N PHE A 137 6.56 5.76 -0.45
CA PHE A 137 6.23 4.71 0.51
C PHE A 137 6.98 3.41 0.20
N LEU A 138 7.05 3.02 -1.06
CA LEU A 138 7.82 1.85 -1.48
C LEU A 138 9.32 2.06 -1.20
N VAL A 139 9.88 3.21 -1.57
CA VAL A 139 11.29 3.54 -1.29
C VAL A 139 11.58 3.57 0.21
N ALA A 140 10.72 4.21 1.01
CA ALA A 140 10.84 4.25 2.46
C ALA A 140 10.72 2.86 3.07
N GLY A 141 9.81 2.02 2.58
CA GLY A 141 9.70 0.61 2.95
C GLY A 141 10.98 -0.16 2.62
N LEU A 142 11.55 0.04 1.43
CA LEU A 142 12.82 -0.57 1.04
C LEU A 142 13.97 -0.13 1.95
N ILE A 143 14.09 1.18 2.24
CA ILE A 143 15.11 1.72 3.15
C ILE A 143 14.88 1.23 4.57
N PHE A 144 13.65 1.16 5.06
CA PHE A 144 13.33 0.67 6.40
C PHE A 144 13.68 -0.82 6.55
N LEU A 145 13.35 -1.63 5.54
CA LEU A 145 13.69 -3.04 5.49
C LEU A 145 15.20 -3.27 5.30
N ALA A 146 15.90 -2.38 4.59
CA ALA A 146 17.34 -2.47 4.34
C ALA A 146 18.20 -1.90 5.47
N SER A 147 17.79 -0.80 6.12
CA SER A 147 18.56 -0.04 7.12
C SER A 147 18.83 -0.83 8.40
N ARG A 148 18.07 -1.89 8.65
CA ARG A 148 18.32 -2.86 9.73
C ARG A 148 18.76 -4.20 9.16
N LEU A 149 19.89 -4.19 8.47
CA LEU A 149 20.63 -5.24 7.72
C LEU A 149 20.69 -6.68 8.30
N ARG A 150 20.03 -6.99 9.42
CA ARG A 150 20.02 -8.30 10.09
C ARG A 150 18.64 -8.71 10.62
N ALA A 151 17.80 -7.77 11.02
CA ALA A 151 16.47 -8.02 11.56
C ALA A 151 15.66 -6.72 11.57
N THR A 152 14.56 -6.72 10.84
CA THR A 152 13.52 -5.69 10.91
C THR A 152 12.91 -5.67 12.33
N PRO A 153 12.25 -4.58 12.76
CA PRO A 153 11.60 -4.53 14.07
C PRO A 153 10.64 -5.69 14.34
N GLY A 154 9.84 -6.09 13.36
CA GLY A 154 8.98 -7.26 13.42
C GLY A 154 9.78 -8.56 13.57
N MET A 155 10.87 -8.73 12.81
CA MET A 155 11.76 -9.89 12.99
C MET A 155 12.39 -9.93 14.39
N LYS A 156 12.83 -8.79 14.93
CA LYS A 156 13.37 -8.71 16.29
C LYS A 156 12.34 -9.12 17.33
N LEU A 157 11.11 -8.62 17.22
CA LEU A 157 10.01 -8.97 18.12
C LEU A 157 9.70 -10.47 18.08
N MET A 158 9.80 -11.09 16.90
CA MET A 158 9.55 -12.52 16.71
C MET A 158 10.79 -13.42 16.97
N GLY A 159 11.92 -12.83 17.40
CA GLY A 159 13.17 -13.57 17.66
C GLY A 159 13.77 -14.20 16.39
N LEU A 160 13.65 -13.51 15.25
CA LEU A 160 14.10 -13.96 13.94
C LEU A 160 15.33 -13.18 13.48
N GLN A 161 16.25 -13.85 12.79
CA GLN A 161 17.45 -13.24 12.20
C GLN A 161 17.65 -13.72 10.78
N LEU A 162 18.08 -12.81 9.91
CA LEU A 162 18.44 -13.11 8.54
C LEU A 162 19.92 -13.53 8.47
N VAL A 163 20.18 -14.71 7.95
CA VAL A 163 21.51 -15.27 7.72
C VAL A 163 21.66 -15.68 6.25
N THR A 164 22.89 -15.86 5.77
CA THR A 164 23.16 -16.46 4.47
C THR A 164 22.80 -17.95 4.49
N ALA A 165 22.77 -18.58 3.32
CA ALA A 165 22.57 -20.03 3.21
C ALA A 165 23.58 -20.85 4.03
N ASP A 166 24.79 -20.31 4.21
CA ASP A 166 25.90 -20.91 4.95
C ASP A 166 25.84 -20.62 6.46
N GLY A 167 24.87 -19.83 6.93
CA GLY A 167 24.67 -19.48 8.33
C GLY A 167 25.45 -18.24 8.79
N GLU A 168 26.20 -17.59 7.89
CA GLU A 168 26.87 -16.33 8.18
C GLU A 168 25.89 -15.14 8.20
N ARG A 169 26.37 -13.98 8.65
CA ARG A 169 25.57 -12.76 8.65
C ARG A 169 25.29 -12.33 7.21
N ALA A 170 24.02 -12.11 6.88
CA ALA A 170 23.64 -11.61 5.56
C ALA A 170 24.24 -10.22 5.29
N GLY A 171 25.01 -10.10 4.21
CA GLY A 171 25.51 -8.81 3.73
C GLY A 171 24.43 -7.99 3.00
N LEU A 172 24.71 -6.71 2.76
CA LEU A 172 23.79 -5.77 2.09
C LEU A 172 23.28 -6.32 0.74
N LYS A 173 24.16 -6.93 -0.06
CA LYS A 173 23.81 -7.53 -1.36
C LYS A 173 22.72 -8.61 -1.22
N ALA A 174 22.86 -9.51 -0.25
CA ALA A 174 21.92 -10.60 -0.03
C ALA A 174 20.56 -10.07 0.48
N VAL A 175 20.59 -9.07 1.37
CA VAL A 175 19.38 -8.37 1.84
C VAL A 175 18.65 -7.71 0.68
N PHE A 176 19.37 -6.98 -0.17
CA PHE A 176 18.81 -6.29 -1.33
C PHE A 176 18.22 -7.27 -2.36
N LEU A 177 18.94 -8.33 -2.72
CA LEU A 177 18.43 -9.35 -3.65
C LEU A 177 17.18 -10.03 -3.10
N ARG A 178 17.18 -10.39 -1.81
CA ARG A 178 16.00 -10.97 -1.14
C ARG A 178 14.80 -10.05 -1.25
N LEU A 179 15.01 -8.76 -1.04
CA LEU A 179 13.97 -7.75 -1.13
C LEU A 179 13.41 -7.66 -2.55
N VAL A 180 14.28 -7.52 -3.55
CA VAL A 180 13.89 -7.51 -4.98
C VAL A 180 13.05 -8.75 -5.32
N TYR A 181 13.50 -9.94 -4.94
CA TYR A 181 12.76 -11.19 -5.21
C TYR A 181 11.46 -11.31 -4.39
N ALA A 182 11.40 -10.74 -3.18
CA ALA A 182 10.18 -10.74 -2.38
C ALA A 182 9.11 -9.78 -2.94
N TYR A 183 9.51 -8.73 -3.66
CA TYR A 183 8.60 -7.77 -4.30
C TYR A 183 8.04 -8.24 -5.65
N ILE A 184 8.66 -9.20 -6.33
CA ILE A 184 8.14 -9.78 -7.59
C ILE A 184 6.64 -10.14 -7.50
N PRO A 185 6.17 -10.94 -6.52
CA PRO A 185 4.75 -11.26 -6.43
C PRO A 185 3.87 -10.03 -6.18
N VAL A 186 4.37 -9.02 -5.46
CA VAL A 186 3.62 -7.77 -5.21
C VAL A 186 3.45 -6.99 -6.51
N VAL A 187 4.53 -6.81 -7.27
CA VAL A 187 4.49 -6.15 -8.58
C VAL A 187 3.56 -6.90 -9.54
N LEU A 188 3.60 -8.23 -9.53
CA LEU A 188 2.73 -9.06 -10.35
C LEU A 188 1.25 -8.94 -9.95
N VAL A 189 0.94 -8.89 -8.64
CA VAL A 189 -0.43 -8.64 -8.15
C VAL A 189 -0.93 -7.27 -8.59
N ILE A 190 -0.09 -6.23 -8.45
CA ILE A 190 -0.42 -4.87 -8.87
C ILE A 190 -0.64 -4.82 -10.39
N ALA A 191 0.28 -5.42 -11.18
CA ALA A 191 0.19 -5.45 -12.63
C ALA A 191 -1.05 -6.20 -13.12
N LEU A 192 -1.40 -7.34 -12.51
CA LEU A 192 -2.62 -8.07 -12.83
C LEU A 192 -3.87 -7.27 -12.43
N GLY A 193 -3.90 -6.70 -11.22
CA GLY A 193 -5.04 -5.93 -10.73
C GLY A 193 -5.30 -4.69 -11.60
N ILE A 194 -4.28 -3.85 -11.79
CA ILE A 194 -4.38 -2.63 -12.62
C ILE A 194 -4.59 -3.00 -14.08
N GLY A 195 -3.85 -3.97 -14.61
CA GLY A 195 -3.97 -4.40 -16.01
C GLY A 195 -5.37 -4.92 -16.32
N THR A 196 -5.94 -5.78 -15.48
CA THR A 196 -7.33 -6.24 -15.65
C THR A 196 -8.32 -5.08 -15.53
N PHE A 197 -8.15 -4.17 -14.57
CA PHE A 197 -9.01 -2.99 -14.45
C PHE A 197 -9.01 -2.13 -15.72
N LEU A 198 -7.82 -1.84 -16.26
CA LEU A 198 -7.67 -1.07 -17.50
C LEU A 198 -8.29 -1.79 -18.70
N LEU A 199 -8.09 -3.11 -18.83
CA LEU A 199 -8.70 -3.90 -19.91
C LEU A 199 -10.22 -3.93 -19.81
N VAL A 200 -10.77 -4.07 -18.60
CA VAL A 200 -12.22 -4.02 -18.35
C VAL A 200 -12.79 -2.68 -18.79
N GLY A 201 -12.15 -1.57 -18.43
CA GLY A 201 -12.58 -0.24 -18.85
C GLY A 201 -12.43 0.01 -20.35
N ALA A 202 -11.28 -0.34 -20.93
CA ALA A 202 -10.97 -0.06 -22.34
C ALA A 202 -11.83 -0.85 -23.33
N TYR A 203 -12.15 -2.10 -23.00
CA TYR A 203 -12.91 -3.01 -23.88
C TYR A 203 -14.36 -3.22 -23.41
N ASN A 204 -14.83 -2.44 -22.43
CA ASN A 204 -16.15 -2.56 -21.82
C ASN A 204 -16.49 -4.01 -21.40
N LEU A 205 -15.51 -4.71 -20.83
CA LEU A 205 -15.70 -6.09 -20.37
C LEU A 205 -16.51 -6.12 -19.08
N SER A 206 -17.01 -7.30 -18.72
CA SER A 206 -17.71 -7.47 -17.45
C SER A 206 -16.78 -7.26 -16.26
N ALA A 207 -17.18 -6.40 -15.32
CA ALA A 207 -16.46 -6.16 -14.07
C ALA A 207 -16.27 -7.44 -13.22
N TRP A 208 -17.08 -8.48 -13.47
CA TRP A 208 -16.91 -9.80 -12.84
C TRP A 208 -15.54 -10.44 -13.14
N LEU A 209 -14.83 -10.02 -14.19
CA LEU A 209 -13.47 -10.50 -14.50
C LEU A 209 -12.42 -10.00 -13.49
N LEU A 210 -12.71 -8.96 -12.71
CA LEU A 210 -11.80 -8.46 -11.68
C LEU A 210 -11.59 -9.47 -10.55
N ALA A 211 -12.65 -10.17 -10.13
CA ALA A 211 -12.58 -11.15 -9.07
C ALA A 211 -11.62 -12.33 -9.37
N PRO A 212 -11.77 -13.09 -10.48
CA PRO A 212 -10.86 -14.19 -10.80
C PRO A 212 -9.43 -13.71 -11.04
N ALA A 213 -9.22 -12.53 -11.62
CA ALA A 213 -7.88 -11.95 -11.77
C ALA A 213 -7.23 -11.67 -10.40
N PHE A 214 -7.99 -11.09 -9.47
CA PHE A 214 -7.53 -10.87 -8.10
C PHE A 214 -7.21 -12.20 -7.38
N PHE A 215 -8.08 -13.21 -7.48
CA PHE A 215 -7.82 -14.52 -6.88
C PHE A 215 -6.58 -15.19 -7.48
N ALA A 216 -6.41 -15.14 -8.80
CA ALA A 216 -5.21 -15.67 -9.46
C ALA A 216 -3.94 -14.96 -8.96
N ALA A 217 -3.97 -13.62 -8.86
CA ALA A 217 -2.88 -12.83 -8.33
C ALA A 217 -2.53 -13.22 -6.88
N VAL A 218 -3.54 -13.36 -6.01
CA VAL A 218 -3.36 -13.81 -4.62
C VAL A 218 -2.79 -15.22 -4.55
N ILE A 219 -3.25 -16.15 -5.39
CA ILE A 219 -2.72 -17.52 -5.43
C ILE A 219 -1.26 -17.54 -5.85
N VAL A 220 -0.87 -16.76 -6.87
CA VAL A 220 0.53 -16.64 -7.29
C VAL A 220 1.38 -16.05 -6.17
N ALA A 221 0.90 -15.00 -5.51
CA ALA A 221 1.58 -14.41 -4.37
C ALA A 221 1.73 -15.41 -3.21
N LEU A 222 0.66 -16.07 -2.78
CA LEU A 222 0.72 -17.08 -1.71
C LEU A 222 1.65 -18.23 -2.07
N SER A 223 1.64 -18.67 -3.33
CA SER A 223 2.55 -19.71 -3.81
C SER A 223 4.00 -19.25 -3.70
N TRP A 224 4.32 -18.00 -4.03
CA TRP A 224 5.67 -17.44 -3.90
C TRP A 224 6.22 -17.42 -2.47
N TRP A 225 5.33 -17.15 -1.51
CA TRP A 225 5.66 -17.06 -0.09
C TRP A 225 5.59 -18.41 0.64
N ARG A 226 5.00 -19.42 0.00
CA ARG A 226 4.92 -20.77 0.57
C ARG A 226 6.33 -21.38 0.65
N PRO A 227 6.70 -22.02 1.77
CA PRO A 227 7.97 -22.72 1.86
C PRO A 227 7.98 -23.94 0.93
N PHE A 228 8.95 -24.02 0.02
CA PHE A 228 9.14 -25.17 -0.88
C PHE A 228 10.26 -26.09 -0.39
N GLU A 229 10.12 -27.38 -0.65
CA GLU A 229 11.20 -28.35 -0.56
C GLU A 229 11.90 -28.46 -1.91
N LEU A 230 13.10 -27.89 -2.05
CA LEU A 230 13.92 -28.11 -3.25
C LEU A 230 14.76 -29.40 -3.17
N ARG A 231 15.21 -29.77 -1.97
CA ARG A 231 15.96 -31.01 -1.70
C ARG A 231 15.63 -31.51 -0.30
N ARG A 232 15.55 -32.84 -0.11
CA ARG A 232 15.35 -33.48 1.21
C ARG A 232 16.40 -33.06 2.26
N SER A 233 17.59 -32.65 1.82
CA SER A 233 18.70 -32.23 2.68
C SER A 233 18.74 -30.73 2.99
N LEU A 234 17.96 -29.90 2.30
CA LEU A 234 17.95 -28.46 2.53
C LEU A 234 16.70 -28.05 3.33
N PRO A 235 16.83 -27.16 4.32
CA PRO A 235 15.69 -26.66 5.05
C PRO A 235 14.74 -25.92 4.10
N ARG A 236 13.44 -26.12 4.28
CA ARG A 236 12.40 -25.48 3.47
C ARG A 236 12.52 -23.96 3.55
N ALA A 237 12.46 -23.31 2.40
CA ALA A 237 12.52 -21.86 2.28
C ALA A 237 11.56 -21.36 1.19
N PRO A 238 11.03 -20.13 1.30
CA PRO A 238 10.32 -19.47 0.21
C PRO A 238 11.23 -19.23 -1.00
N LEU A 239 10.65 -19.11 -2.20
CA LEU A 239 11.42 -18.91 -3.44
C LEU A 239 12.37 -17.71 -3.38
N HIS A 240 11.91 -16.59 -2.81
CA HIS A 240 12.73 -15.38 -2.68
C HIS A 240 13.94 -15.56 -1.75
N ASP A 241 13.81 -16.37 -0.68
CA ASP A 241 14.91 -16.67 0.23
C ASP A 241 15.96 -17.54 -0.49
N ILE A 242 15.51 -18.52 -1.28
CA ILE A 242 16.35 -19.44 -2.07
C ILE A 242 17.15 -18.66 -3.12
N TRP A 243 16.47 -17.81 -3.91
CA TRP A 243 17.12 -17.05 -4.97
C TRP A 243 18.10 -16.01 -4.43
N ALA A 244 17.84 -15.48 -3.23
CA ALA A 244 18.78 -14.58 -2.57
C ALA A 244 19.89 -15.30 -1.79
N SER A 245 19.87 -16.65 -1.72
CA SER A 245 20.78 -17.44 -0.89
C SER A 245 20.77 -16.99 0.58
N THR A 246 19.57 -16.74 1.10
CA THR A 246 19.34 -16.31 2.48
C THR A 246 18.42 -17.28 3.21
N ARG A 247 18.48 -17.26 4.55
CA ARG A 247 17.58 -18.01 5.42
C ARG A 247 17.21 -17.16 6.62
N ILE A 248 15.99 -17.33 7.12
CA ILE A 248 15.61 -16.78 8.43
C ILE A 248 15.70 -17.91 9.44
N VAL A 249 16.57 -17.71 10.43
CA VAL A 249 16.75 -18.60 11.57
C VAL A 249 16.23 -17.94 12.82
N ARG A 250 15.95 -18.75 13.85
CA ARG A 250 15.68 -18.22 15.18
C ARG A 250 16.97 -17.64 15.73
N ALA A 251 16.89 -16.43 16.30
CA ALA A 251 18.00 -15.91 17.09
C ALA A 251 18.33 -16.92 18.19
N ALA A 252 19.60 -17.28 18.32
CA ALA A 252 20.04 -17.97 19.53
C ALA A 252 19.70 -17.06 20.73
N PRO A 253 19.26 -17.62 21.87
CA PRO A 253 19.15 -16.84 23.10
C PRO A 253 20.46 -16.09 23.28
N GLN A 254 20.41 -14.76 23.38
CA GLN A 254 21.62 -14.03 23.77
C GLN A 254 22.03 -14.61 25.12
N PRO A 255 23.29 -15.04 25.30
CA PRO A 255 23.75 -15.47 26.61
C PRO A 255 23.43 -14.34 27.57
N ALA A 256 22.77 -14.66 28.69
CA ALA A 256 22.42 -13.67 29.69
C ALA A 256 23.70 -12.89 30.00
N VAL A 257 23.65 -11.56 29.79
CA VAL A 257 24.78 -10.70 30.15
C VAL A 257 24.95 -10.89 31.65
N ASP A 258 26.03 -11.58 32.02
CA ASP A 258 26.31 -11.91 33.41
C ASP A 258 26.70 -10.61 34.12
N LEU A 259 25.69 -9.90 34.64
CA LEU A 259 25.82 -8.61 35.32
C LEU A 259 26.61 -8.69 36.63
N THR A 260 27.16 -9.86 36.98
CA THR A 260 27.87 -10.11 38.23
C THR A 260 29.33 -9.66 38.23
N THR A 261 29.89 -9.21 37.10
CA THR A 261 31.34 -8.92 37.02
C THR A 261 31.77 -7.46 37.24
N ASP A 262 30.85 -6.52 37.51
CA ASP A 262 31.18 -5.07 37.55
C ASP A 262 31.04 -4.39 38.93
N THR A 263 31.06 -5.14 40.04
CA THR A 263 31.05 -4.57 41.42
C THR A 263 32.42 -4.58 42.11
N ALA A 264 33.52 -4.67 41.37
CA ALA A 264 34.87 -4.60 41.94
C ALA A 264 35.77 -3.63 41.17
N ARG A 265 35.52 -2.32 41.30
CA ARG A 265 36.54 -1.27 41.14
C ARG A 265 36.14 0.01 41.85
#